data_AF-A0A368EYQ9-F1
#
_entry.id   AF-A0A368EYQ9-F1
#
_cell.length_a   1.000
_cell.length_b   1.000
_cell.length_c   1.000
_cell.angle_alpha   90.00
_cell.angle_beta   90.00
_cell.angle_gamma   90.00
#
_symmetry.space_group_name_H-M   'P 1'
#
loop_
_entity.id
_entity.type
_entity.pdbx_description
1 polymer ?
#
loop_
_entity_poly.entity_id
_entity_poly.type
_entity_poly.pdbx_seq_one_letter_code
_entity_poly.pdbx_strand_id
1 'polypeptide(L)'
;MESSGPGTLSFYDKQIRMDTAEDAESVALQIESFFDMKTLDLRGNTVGVEAGKRIARALERHPELERCIWGDIFTGRLKTEIPPILVRICV
;
A
#
# COMPACT_ATOMS: atom_id res chain seq x y z
N MET A 1 -19.95 9.35 -1.60
CA MET A 1 -19.65 8.50 -2.78
C MET A 1 -18.29 8.91 -3.28
N GLU A 2 -17.22 8.26 -2.81
CA GLU A 2 -15.89 8.46 -3.39
C GLU A 2 -15.89 7.76 -4.76
N SER A 3 -16.00 8.57 -5.81
CA SER A 3 -15.82 8.12 -7.19
C SER A 3 -14.36 7.69 -7.35
N SER A 4 -14.09 6.41 -7.17
CA SER A 4 -12.83 5.80 -7.59
C SER A 4 -12.74 5.99 -9.10
N GLY A 5 -11.87 6.91 -9.54
CA GLY A 5 -11.62 7.17 -10.95
C GLY A 5 -11.03 5.95 -11.66
N PRO A 6 -10.99 5.95 -13.01
CA PRO A 6 -10.32 4.89 -13.77
C PRO A 6 -8.87 4.76 -13.29
N GLY A 7 -8.47 3.57 -12.86
CA GLY A 7 -7.12 3.31 -12.35
C GLY A 7 -6.92 3.45 -10.83
N THR A 8 -7.99 3.55 -10.02
CA THR A 8 -7.86 3.62 -8.54
C THR A 8 -8.11 2.26 -7.89
N LEU A 9 -7.12 1.73 -7.17
CA LEU A 9 -7.22 0.53 -6.34
C LEU A 9 -7.33 0.93 -4.87
N SER A 10 -8.46 0.63 -4.22
CA SER A 10 -8.73 1.04 -2.84
C SER A 10 -8.99 -0.15 -1.90
N PHE A 11 -8.24 -0.18 -0.80
CA PHE A 11 -8.37 -1.10 0.32
C PHE A 11 -8.86 -0.38 1.59
N TYR A 12 -9.56 0.74 1.42
CA TYR A 12 -10.06 1.57 2.52
C TYR A 12 -10.80 0.74 3.58
N ASP A 13 -10.38 0.89 4.84
CA ASP A 13 -10.99 0.34 6.06
C ASP A 13 -11.22 -1.18 6.03
N LYS A 14 -10.38 -1.91 5.29
CA LYS A 14 -10.43 -3.38 5.28
C LYS A 14 -9.88 -4.00 6.57
N GLN A 15 -9.24 -3.20 7.44
CA GLN A 15 -8.58 -3.64 8.68
C GLN A 15 -7.61 -4.81 8.46
N ILE A 16 -6.97 -4.86 7.29
CA ILE A 16 -6.04 -5.94 6.93
C ILE A 16 -4.72 -5.68 7.67
N ARG A 17 -4.18 -6.71 8.29
CA ARG A 17 -2.99 -6.60 9.13
C ARG A 17 -1.77 -7.25 8.45
N MET A 18 -1.07 -6.45 7.67
CA MET A 18 0.10 -6.87 6.91
C MET A 18 1.37 -6.70 7.75
N ASP A 19 1.65 -7.64 8.66
CA ASP A 19 2.89 -7.64 9.44
C ASP A 19 4.09 -8.20 8.64
N THR A 20 3.85 -9.20 7.79
CA THR A 20 4.89 -9.92 7.02
C THR A 20 4.76 -9.70 5.51
N ALA A 21 5.81 -10.06 4.76
CA ALA A 21 5.77 -10.01 3.29
C ALA A 21 4.68 -10.94 2.71
N GLU A 22 4.42 -12.08 3.35
CA GLU A 22 3.41 -13.05 2.91
C GLU A 22 1.98 -12.48 3.02
N ASP A 23 1.70 -11.71 4.08
CA ASP A 23 0.38 -11.08 4.26
C ASP A 23 0.16 -9.99 3.20
N ALA A 24 1.22 -9.22 2.93
CA ALA A 24 1.25 -8.26 1.84
C ALA A 24 1.24 -8.90 0.45
N GLU A 25 1.57 -10.19 0.29
CA GLU A 25 1.63 -10.89 -1.00
C GLU A 25 0.28 -10.83 -1.72
N SER A 26 -0.83 -10.99 -0.98
CA SER A 26 -2.17 -10.93 -1.55
C SER A 26 -2.49 -9.54 -2.13
N VAL A 27 -2.12 -8.49 -1.40
CA VAL A 27 -2.33 -7.10 -1.83
C VAL A 27 -1.36 -6.74 -2.96
N ALA A 28 -0.12 -7.18 -2.86
CA ALA A 28 0.90 -6.95 -3.86
C ALA A 28 0.56 -7.64 -5.18
N LEU A 29 0.03 -8.86 -5.16
CA LEU A 29 -0.49 -9.54 -6.36
C LEU A 29 -1.69 -8.83 -6.97
N GLN A 30 -2.57 -8.26 -6.15
CA GLN A 30 -3.68 -7.43 -6.64
C GLN A 30 -3.16 -6.17 -7.31
N ILE A 31 -2.15 -5.51 -6.73
CA ILE A 31 -1.46 -4.38 -7.33
C ILE A 31 -0.87 -4.79 -8.68
N GLU A 32 -0.04 -5.84 -8.71
CA GLU A 32 0.65 -6.32 -9.93
C GLU A 32 -0.31 -6.79 -11.04
N SER A 33 -1.50 -7.28 -10.66
CA SER A 33 -2.54 -7.70 -11.60
C SER A 33 -3.42 -6.54 -12.07
N PHE A 34 -3.33 -5.38 -11.44
CA PHE A 34 -4.16 -4.23 -11.75
C PHE A 34 -3.56 -3.43 -12.90
N PHE A 35 -4.24 -3.41 -14.04
CA PHE A 35 -3.77 -2.66 -15.20
C PHE A 35 -4.06 -1.16 -15.05
N ASP A 36 -3.10 -0.30 -15.40
CA ASP A 36 -3.22 1.17 -15.30
C ASP A 36 -3.54 1.68 -13.88
N MET A 37 -2.80 1.21 -12.86
CA MET A 37 -2.99 1.68 -11.49
C MET A 37 -2.40 3.08 -11.28
N LYS A 38 -3.25 4.10 -11.34
CA LYS A 38 -2.89 5.51 -11.09
C LYS A 38 -2.96 5.91 -9.62
N THR A 39 -3.83 5.28 -8.83
CA THR A 39 -4.01 5.63 -7.42
C THR A 39 -4.16 4.39 -6.55
N LEU A 40 -3.36 4.29 -5.49
CA LEU A 40 -3.47 3.24 -4.49
C LEU A 40 -3.92 3.82 -3.15
N ASP A 41 -5.04 3.35 -2.62
CA ASP A 41 -5.55 3.73 -1.30
C ASP A 41 -5.46 2.55 -0.34
N LEU A 42 -4.62 2.68 0.69
CA LEU A 42 -4.43 1.65 1.72
C LEU A 42 -4.94 2.10 3.10
N ARG A 43 -5.77 3.16 3.16
CA ARG A 43 -6.21 3.74 4.44
C ARG A 43 -6.91 2.73 5.34
N GLY A 44 -6.63 2.78 6.64
CA GLY A 44 -7.29 1.92 7.65
C GLY A 44 -6.80 0.46 7.68
N ASN A 45 -5.60 0.18 7.14
CA ASN A 45 -4.93 -1.13 7.21
C ASN A 45 -3.62 -1.02 7.98
N THR A 46 -3.07 -2.09 8.53
CA THR A 46 -1.76 -2.04 9.18
C THR A 46 -0.69 -2.53 8.21
N VAL A 47 0.32 -1.71 7.92
CA VAL A 47 1.46 -2.09 7.07
C VAL A 47 2.74 -2.15 7.91
N GLY A 48 3.37 -3.32 7.97
CA GLY A 48 4.67 -3.55 8.59
C GLY A 48 5.84 -3.27 7.66
N VAL A 49 7.07 -3.35 8.18
CA VAL A 49 8.29 -3.06 7.41
C VAL A 49 8.46 -4.02 6.23
N GLU A 50 8.30 -5.33 6.47
CA GLU A 50 8.44 -6.34 5.42
C GLU A 50 7.28 -6.30 4.41
N ALA A 51 6.06 -6.06 4.90
CA ALA A 51 4.89 -5.82 4.05
C ALA A 51 5.11 -4.60 3.12
N GLY A 52 5.59 -3.48 3.67
CA GLY A 52 5.90 -2.28 2.92
C GLY A 52 6.94 -2.51 1.82
N LYS A 53 7.98 -3.32 2.09
CA LYS A 53 8.95 -3.72 1.05
C LYS A 53 8.31 -4.53 -0.09
N ARG A 54 7.41 -5.47 0.24
CA ARG A 54 6.72 -6.29 -0.77
C ARG A 54 5.77 -5.46 -1.63
N ILE A 55 5.03 -4.54 -1.01
CA ILE A 55 4.15 -3.59 -1.70
C ILE A 55 4.98 -2.66 -2.59
N ALA A 56 6.07 -2.07 -2.07
CA ALA A 56 6.95 -1.21 -2.86
C ALA A 56 7.43 -1.90 -4.14
N ARG A 57 7.85 -3.17 -4.05
CA ARG A 57 8.27 -3.96 -5.21
C ARG A 57 7.14 -4.21 -6.22
N ALA A 58 5.90 -4.34 -5.77
CA ALA A 58 4.74 -4.41 -6.66
C ALA A 58 4.46 -3.06 -7.33
N LEU A 59 4.64 -1.95 -6.61
CA LEU A 59 4.48 -0.62 -7.16
C LEU A 59 5.51 -0.30 -8.25
N GLU A 60 6.72 -0.86 -8.18
CA GLU A 60 7.74 -0.73 -9.25
C GLU A 60 7.25 -1.25 -10.62
N ARG A 61 6.21 -2.10 -10.68
CA ARG A 61 5.59 -2.55 -11.94
C ARG A 61 4.63 -1.54 -12.56
N HIS A 62 4.20 -0.54 -11.81
CA HIS A 62 3.23 0.48 -12.24
C HIS A 62 3.89 1.85 -12.32
N PRO A 63 4.63 2.15 -13.39
CA PRO A 63 5.23 3.47 -13.58
C PRO A 63 4.17 4.57 -13.74
N GLU A 64 2.94 4.22 -14.13
CA GLU A 64 1.78 5.11 -14.19
C GLU A 64 1.17 5.48 -12.82
N LEU A 65 1.72 4.98 -11.72
CA LEU A 65 1.26 5.32 -10.37
C LEU A 65 1.52 6.80 -10.06
N GLU A 66 0.45 7.57 -9.92
CA GLU A 66 0.51 9.01 -9.67
C GLU A 66 0.28 9.36 -8.20
N ARG A 67 -0.50 8.54 -7.48
CA ARG A 67 -0.92 8.85 -6.11
C ARG A 67 -0.99 7.63 -5.20
N CYS A 68 -0.43 7.79 -4.01
CA CYS A 68 -0.48 6.82 -2.93
C CYS A 68 -1.14 7.44 -1.70
N ILE A 69 -2.21 6.83 -1.21
CA ILE A 69 -2.95 7.29 -0.02
C ILE A 69 -2.70 6.30 1.12
N TRP A 70 -1.85 6.70 2.05
CA TRP A 70 -1.41 5.91 3.20
C TRP A 70 -1.85 6.54 4.54
N GLY A 71 -3.12 6.92 4.64
CA GLY A 71 -3.66 7.46 5.88
C GLY A 71 -3.93 6.34 6.89
N ASP A 72 -3.54 6.53 8.14
CA ASP A 72 -3.85 5.60 9.23
C ASP A 72 -3.28 4.18 9.04
N ILE A 73 -2.17 4.05 8.29
CA ILE A 73 -1.55 2.74 8.02
C ILE A 73 -0.63 2.22 9.14
N PHE A 74 -0.40 3.05 10.15
CA PHE A 74 0.52 2.82 11.27
C PHE A 74 -0.21 2.71 12.61
N THR A 75 -1.48 2.32 12.60
CA THR A 75 -2.28 2.08 13.81
C THR A 75 -1.56 1.09 14.73
N GLY A 76 -1.04 1.59 15.86
CA GLY A 76 -0.33 0.80 16.86
C GLY A 76 1.15 0.49 16.58
N ARG A 77 1.80 1.12 15.59
CA ARG A 77 3.24 0.95 15.32
C ARG A 77 4.11 1.96 16.08
N LEU A 78 5.34 1.56 16.38
CA LEU A 78 6.31 2.43 17.06
C LEU A 78 6.83 3.52 16.11
N LYS A 79 7.03 4.73 16.64
CA LYS A 79 7.56 5.89 15.87
C LYS A 79 8.89 5.58 15.15
N THR A 80 9.65 4.62 15.65
CA THR A 80 10.94 4.17 15.09
C THR A 80 10.81 3.34 13.81
N GLU A 81 9.65 2.74 13.55
CA GLU A 81 9.39 1.91 12.36
C GLU A 81 8.80 2.71 11.19
N ILE A 82 8.29 3.91 11.45
CA ILE A 82 7.73 4.82 10.45
C ILE A 82 8.79 5.31 9.41
N PRO A 83 9.98 5.82 9.82
CA PRO A 83 10.95 6.34 8.87
C PRO A 83 11.46 5.34 7.80
N PRO A 84 11.81 4.07 8.12
CA PRO A 84 12.28 3.14 7.09
C PRO A 84 11.17 2.72 6.11
N ILE A 85 9.90 2.73 6.54
CA ILE A 85 8.77 2.40 5.67
C ILE A 85 8.52 3.53 4.67
N LEU A 86 8.47 4.78 5.12
CA LEU A 86 8.29 5.95 4.25
C LEU A 86 9.37 6.05 3.18
N VAL A 87 10.65 5.83 3.55
CA VAL A 87 11.77 5.84 2.60
C VAL A 87 11.65 4.77 1.53
N ARG A 88 10.98 3.64 1.83
CA ARG A 88 10.84 2.53 0.89
C ARG A 88 9.68 2.68 -0.09
N ILE A 89 8.63 3.39 0.31
CA ILE A 89 7.41 3.48 -0.49
C ILE A 89 7.29 4.83 -1.24
N CYS A 90 7.96 5.91 -0.81
CA CYS A 90 7.94 7.22 -1.48
C CYS A 90 9.04 7.43 -2.55
N VAL A 91 9.30 6.44 -3.39
CA VAL A 91 10.21 6.61 -4.56
C VAL A 91 9.51 7.25 -5.74
#